data_AF-A0A4W6CRY8-F1
#
_entry.id   AF-A0A4W6CRY8-F1
#
_cell.length_a   1.000
_cell.length_b   1.000
_cell.length_c   1.000
_cell.angle_alpha   90.00
_cell.angle_beta   90.00
_cell.angle_gamma   90.00
#
_symmetry.space_group_name_H-M   'P 1'
#
loop_
_entity.id
_entity.type
_entity.pdbx_description
1 polymer ?
#
loop_
_entity_poly.entity_id
_entity_poly.type
_entity_poly.pdbx_seq_one_letter_code
_entity_poly.pdbx_strand_id
1 'polypeptide(L)'
;MHHKHNPLLLCKLKCLLCLQCICLMVIFSLSVSVSVCFFHKGNIIGSGIFVSPKGVLENASSVGVAIIVWVTTGIITAIGALCYAELGVTIPKSGGDYSYVKDIFGGLAGFLRLWIAVLVIYPTNQAVIALTFSNYVLQPLFPSCLPPESGLRLLAAVCLLLLTWVNCYSVRWATCVQDVFTTGKLLALGLIIIMGVVQICKGHYYWLEPAHAFETFRDYDVGLIALSFLQGSFAYGGWNFLNYVTEELVDPYRNLPRAIFISIPVVTFVYVFANVAYVTAMSPQELLASNAVAVTFGEKLLGVMSWIMPISVALSTFGGVNGSLFTSSRLFFAGAREGHLPRLLAMIHVTRCTPIPALLFTLISTLLMLCTSDIYTLINYVGFINYLFYGVTVAGQIVLRIKQPDMYRPIKVSLVWPVIYLLFWAFLLIFSLYSEPVVCGIGLAIMMTGVPVYFLGVYWENKPQCFDITIGKMTHLCQMLCSVVYPDMGENLESHGPERKNGGREDQRQNPQMAN
;
A
#
# COMPACT_ATOMS: atom_id res chain seq x y z
N MET A 1 -33.50 -62.66 -2.13
CA MET A 1 -32.56 -61.81 -2.90
C MET A 1 -31.65 -61.10 -1.91
N HIS A 2 -30.44 -61.62 -1.71
CA HIS A 2 -29.47 -61.08 -0.74
C HIS A 2 -28.71 -59.90 -1.36
N HIS A 3 -29.02 -58.67 -0.93
CA HIS A 3 -28.18 -57.51 -1.19
C HIS A 3 -26.94 -57.57 -0.28
N LYS A 4 -25.81 -58.02 -0.83
CA LYS A 4 -24.48 -57.79 -0.24
C LYS A 4 -24.17 -56.29 -0.35
N HIS A 5 -24.29 -55.55 0.75
CA HIS A 5 -23.62 -54.26 0.87
C HIS A 5 -22.12 -54.52 0.89
N ASN A 6 -21.41 -54.06 -0.15
CA ASN A 6 -19.96 -54.20 -0.28
C ASN A 6 -19.27 -53.10 0.56
N PRO A 7 -18.71 -53.38 1.76
CA PRO A 7 -18.08 -52.37 2.60
C PRO A 7 -16.83 -51.76 1.95
N LEU A 8 -16.21 -52.45 0.98
CA LEU A 8 -15.10 -51.94 0.19
C LEU A 8 -15.49 -50.78 -0.74
N LEU A 9 -16.72 -50.76 -1.26
CA LEU A 9 -17.16 -49.69 -2.17
C LEU A 9 -17.45 -48.39 -1.41
N LEU A 10 -18.06 -48.50 -0.22
CA LEU A 10 -18.31 -47.36 0.66
C LEU A 10 -17.01 -46.77 1.23
N CYS A 11 -16.01 -47.62 1.53
CA CYS A 11 -14.70 -47.19 1.97
C CYS A 11 -13.91 -46.52 0.83
N LYS A 12 -13.97 -47.06 -0.40
CA LYS A 12 -13.38 -46.41 -1.59
C LYS A 12 -14.06 -45.08 -1.94
N LEU A 13 -15.39 -44.95 -1.80
CA LEU A 13 -16.10 -43.69 -2.05
C LEU A 13 -15.78 -42.64 -0.98
N LYS A 14 -15.71 -43.02 0.31
CA LYS A 14 -15.29 -42.12 1.39
C LYS A 14 -13.81 -41.73 1.26
N CYS A 15 -12.93 -42.63 0.83
CA CYS A 15 -11.54 -42.29 0.53
C CYS A 15 -11.42 -41.38 -0.69
N LEU A 16 -12.20 -41.59 -1.77
CA LEU A 16 -12.17 -40.69 -2.93
C LEU A 16 -12.71 -39.30 -2.59
N LEU A 17 -13.83 -39.19 -1.85
CA LEU A 17 -14.35 -37.90 -1.39
C LEU A 17 -13.41 -37.22 -0.39
N CYS A 18 -12.74 -37.98 0.49
CA CYS A 18 -11.75 -37.42 1.42
C CYS A 18 -10.47 -36.99 0.67
N LEU A 19 -9.99 -37.77 -0.30
CA LEU A 19 -8.84 -37.40 -1.14
C LEU A 19 -9.17 -36.24 -2.09
N GLN A 20 -10.42 -36.09 -2.52
CA GLN A 20 -10.88 -34.99 -3.36
C GLN A 20 -11.21 -33.73 -2.56
N CYS A 21 -11.65 -33.84 -1.30
CA CYS A 21 -11.71 -32.73 -0.35
C CYS A 21 -10.33 -32.33 0.18
N ILE A 22 -9.39 -33.27 0.35
CA ILE A 22 -8.00 -32.99 0.70
C ILE A 22 -7.28 -32.40 -0.51
N CYS A 23 -7.49 -32.89 -1.74
CA CYS A 23 -6.98 -32.23 -2.95
C CYS A 23 -7.64 -30.87 -3.17
N LEU A 24 -8.95 -30.68 -2.93
CA LEU A 24 -9.55 -29.35 -2.99
C LEU A 24 -9.05 -28.45 -1.86
N MET A 25 -8.86 -28.91 -0.62
CA MET A 25 -8.30 -28.10 0.48
C MET A 25 -6.81 -27.82 0.30
N VAL A 26 -6.06 -28.73 -0.31
CA VAL A 26 -4.63 -28.56 -0.63
C VAL A 26 -4.48 -27.69 -1.87
N ILE A 27 -5.35 -27.78 -2.87
CA ILE A 27 -5.41 -26.85 -4.01
C ILE A 27 -5.96 -25.49 -3.57
N PHE A 28 -6.89 -25.41 -2.61
CA PHE A 28 -7.38 -24.14 -2.07
C PHE A 28 -6.38 -23.52 -1.08
N SER A 29 -5.64 -24.32 -0.30
CA SER A 29 -4.56 -23.82 0.59
C SER A 29 -3.26 -23.50 -0.16
N LEU A 30 -2.89 -24.25 -1.21
CA LEU A 30 -1.84 -23.86 -2.14
C LEU A 30 -2.29 -22.69 -2.99
N SER A 31 -3.54 -22.65 -3.48
CA SER A 31 -4.03 -21.51 -4.26
C SER A 31 -4.18 -20.27 -3.40
N VAL A 32 -4.48 -20.34 -2.10
CA VAL A 32 -4.48 -19.17 -1.20
C VAL A 32 -3.06 -18.76 -0.83
N SER A 33 -2.12 -19.69 -0.60
CA SER A 33 -0.70 -19.33 -0.37
C SER A 33 -0.04 -18.75 -1.63
N VAL A 34 -0.40 -19.27 -2.81
CA VAL A 34 0.01 -18.75 -4.12
C VAL A 34 -0.73 -17.47 -4.44
N SER A 35 -2.02 -17.32 -4.13
CA SER A 35 -2.79 -16.08 -4.29
C SER A 35 -2.32 -14.98 -3.36
N VAL A 36 -1.90 -15.27 -2.12
CA VAL A 36 -1.26 -14.29 -1.23
C VAL A 36 0.11 -13.92 -1.77
N CYS A 37 0.91 -14.87 -2.29
CA CYS A 37 2.16 -14.55 -2.99
C CYS A 37 1.94 -13.77 -4.31
N PHE A 38 0.87 -14.02 -5.04
CA PHE A 38 0.49 -13.31 -6.27
C PHE A 38 -0.08 -11.93 -5.96
N PHE A 39 -0.87 -11.79 -4.91
CA PHE A 39 -1.40 -10.53 -4.41
C PHE A 39 -0.26 -9.66 -3.87
N HIS A 40 0.70 -10.27 -3.17
CA HIS A 40 1.90 -9.59 -2.69
C HIS A 40 2.83 -9.15 -3.83
N LYS A 41 3.04 -10.01 -4.85
CA LYS A 41 3.75 -9.63 -6.08
C LYS A 41 2.99 -8.55 -6.86
N GLY A 42 1.66 -8.62 -6.92
CA GLY A 42 0.83 -7.66 -7.64
C GLY A 42 0.74 -6.27 -6.99
N ASN A 43 0.84 -6.20 -5.66
CA ASN A 43 0.82 -4.93 -4.92
C ASN A 43 2.20 -4.29 -4.72
N ILE A 44 3.28 -5.07 -4.46
CA ILE A 44 4.63 -4.50 -4.35
C ILE A 44 5.18 -4.15 -5.72
N ILE A 45 5.05 -5.07 -6.69
CA ILE A 45 5.45 -4.74 -8.05
C ILE A 45 4.41 -3.74 -8.54
N GLY A 46 4.74 -2.45 -8.46
CA GLY A 46 3.89 -1.32 -8.78
C GLY A 46 4.30 -0.64 -10.09
N SER A 47 3.65 0.46 -10.44
CA SER A 47 4.08 1.31 -11.56
C SER A 47 5.39 2.06 -11.27
N GLY A 48 5.89 2.03 -10.03
CA GLY A 48 7.12 2.73 -9.63
C GLY A 48 8.36 2.31 -10.41
N ILE A 49 8.45 1.05 -10.88
CA ILE A 49 9.57 0.60 -11.74
C ILE A 49 9.62 1.34 -13.09
N PHE A 50 8.54 1.97 -13.51
CA PHE A 50 8.48 2.75 -14.75
C PHE A 50 8.81 4.25 -14.52
N VAL A 51 8.95 4.70 -13.28
CA VAL A 51 9.22 6.10 -12.93
C VAL A 51 10.56 6.25 -12.21
N SER A 52 10.79 5.44 -11.18
CA SER A 52 11.97 5.52 -10.32
C SER A 52 13.31 5.37 -11.03
N PRO A 53 13.50 4.58 -12.12
CA PRO A 53 14.81 4.45 -12.76
C PRO A 53 15.45 5.78 -13.16
N LYS A 54 14.66 6.72 -13.69
CA LYS A 54 15.15 8.03 -14.14
C LYS A 54 15.71 8.83 -12.97
N GLY A 55 14.92 9.07 -11.93
CA GLY A 55 15.41 9.91 -10.85
C GLY A 55 16.30 9.17 -9.83
N VAL A 56 16.32 7.83 -9.79
CA VAL A 56 17.40 7.08 -9.13
C VAL A 56 18.72 7.32 -9.86
N LEU A 57 18.74 7.22 -11.19
CA LEU A 57 19.97 7.44 -11.97
C LEU A 57 20.44 8.90 -11.90
N GLU A 58 19.50 9.86 -11.96
CA GLU A 58 19.78 11.29 -11.86
C GLU A 58 20.50 11.63 -10.56
N ASN A 59 20.02 11.08 -9.44
CA ASN A 59 20.56 11.34 -8.11
C ASN A 59 21.79 10.48 -7.79
N ALA A 60 21.86 9.24 -8.30
CA ALA A 60 23.02 8.36 -8.10
C ALA A 60 24.23 8.77 -8.94
N SER A 61 24.05 9.60 -9.97
CA SER A 61 25.10 10.15 -10.86
C SER A 61 25.94 9.12 -11.65
N SER A 62 25.68 7.82 -11.48
CA SER A 62 26.40 6.71 -12.10
C SER A 62 25.51 5.46 -12.16
N VAL A 63 25.68 4.66 -13.23
CA VAL A 63 24.89 3.43 -13.45
C VAL A 63 25.18 2.37 -12.39
N GLY A 64 26.45 2.17 -12.05
CA GLY A 64 26.88 1.20 -11.04
C GLY A 64 26.29 1.52 -9.67
N VAL A 65 26.33 2.79 -9.27
CA VAL A 65 25.75 3.25 -8.00
C VAL A 65 24.22 3.10 -8.01
N ALA A 66 23.54 3.43 -9.12
CA ALA A 66 22.10 3.24 -9.23
C ALA A 66 21.68 1.78 -9.00
N ILE A 67 22.41 0.80 -9.56
CA ILE A 67 22.15 -0.63 -9.33
C ILE A 67 22.37 -1.01 -7.86
N ILE A 68 23.43 -0.50 -7.21
CA ILE A 68 23.68 -0.72 -5.78
C ILE A 68 22.54 -0.16 -4.94
N VAL A 69 21.98 1.00 -5.28
CA VAL A 69 20.82 1.60 -4.62
C VAL A 69 19.61 0.68 -4.73
N TRP A 70 19.33 0.10 -5.91
CA TRP A 70 18.22 -0.84 -6.09
C TRP A 70 18.35 -2.11 -5.24
N VAL A 71 19.55 -2.68 -5.15
CA VAL A 71 19.83 -3.88 -4.32
C VAL A 71 19.71 -3.54 -2.84
N THR A 72 20.35 -2.45 -2.40
CA THR A 72 20.37 -2.02 -1.01
C THR A 72 18.96 -1.65 -0.53
N THR A 73 18.17 -0.97 -1.36
CA THR A 73 16.76 -0.68 -1.05
C THR A 73 15.94 -1.95 -0.86
N GLY A 74 16.19 -2.98 -1.68
CA GLY A 74 15.56 -4.30 -1.53
C GLY A 74 15.90 -4.97 -0.19
N ILE A 75 17.18 -4.93 0.21
CA ILE A 75 17.64 -5.48 1.49
C ILE A 75 17.01 -4.73 2.67
N ILE A 76 17.02 -3.40 2.65
CA ILE A 76 16.40 -2.57 3.70
C ILE A 76 14.89 -2.83 3.77
N THR A 77 14.23 -3.00 2.64
CA THR A 77 12.81 -3.36 2.58
C THR A 77 12.55 -4.73 3.20
N ALA A 78 13.41 -5.72 2.97
CA ALA A 78 13.30 -7.03 3.60
C ALA A 78 13.44 -6.95 5.13
N ILE A 79 14.41 -6.17 5.62
CA ILE A 79 14.62 -5.96 7.06
C ILE A 79 13.39 -5.27 7.67
N GLY A 80 12.88 -4.22 7.04
CA GLY A 80 11.67 -3.51 7.49
C GLY A 80 10.45 -4.42 7.54
N ALA A 81 10.22 -5.19 6.47
CA ALA A 81 9.10 -6.12 6.39
C ALA A 81 9.16 -7.21 7.48
N LEU A 82 10.36 -7.73 7.82
CA LEU A 82 10.51 -8.69 8.92
C LEU A 82 10.17 -8.08 10.28
N CYS A 83 10.59 -6.84 10.54
CA CYS A 83 10.24 -6.13 11.78
C CYS A 83 8.73 -5.92 11.89
N TYR A 84 8.09 -5.60 10.77
CA TYR A 84 6.64 -5.46 10.66
C TYR A 84 5.90 -6.79 10.82
N ALA A 85 6.42 -7.89 10.29
CA ALA A 85 5.82 -9.21 10.42
C ALA A 85 5.70 -9.64 11.89
N GLU A 86 6.71 -9.30 12.71
CA GLU A 86 6.65 -9.51 14.16
C GLU A 86 5.55 -8.69 14.81
N LEU A 87 5.41 -7.41 14.47
CA LEU A 87 4.32 -6.56 14.97
C LEU A 87 2.95 -7.10 14.54
N GLY A 88 2.80 -7.55 13.30
CA GLY A 88 1.54 -8.04 12.75
C GLY A 88 1.02 -9.31 13.42
N VAL A 89 1.91 -10.21 13.87
CA VAL A 89 1.50 -11.39 14.64
C VAL A 89 1.40 -11.15 16.15
N THR A 90 2.03 -10.08 16.65
CA THR A 90 1.99 -9.72 18.07
C THR A 90 0.73 -8.92 18.39
N ILE A 91 0.34 -8.01 17.49
CA ILE A 91 -0.85 -7.16 17.60
C ILE A 91 -1.73 -7.45 16.37
N PRO A 92 -2.53 -8.54 16.39
CA PRO A 92 -3.37 -8.92 15.26
C PRO A 92 -4.63 -8.05 15.22
N LYS A 93 -4.46 -6.76 14.95
CA LYS A 93 -5.55 -5.79 14.76
C LYS A 93 -5.53 -5.26 13.32
N SER A 94 -6.72 -5.13 12.74
CA SER A 94 -6.94 -4.45 11.47
C SER A 94 -6.52 -2.99 11.55
N GLY A 95 -5.97 -2.44 10.46
CA GLY A 95 -5.46 -1.05 10.39
C GLY A 95 -3.94 -0.92 10.32
N GLY A 96 -3.19 -2.02 10.42
CA GLY A 96 -1.75 -2.08 10.15
C GLY A 96 -0.95 -1.04 10.94
N ASP A 97 -0.19 -0.19 10.25
CA ASP A 97 0.69 0.83 10.82
C ASP A 97 -0.02 1.73 11.84
N TYR A 98 -1.28 2.11 11.56
CA TYR A 98 -2.07 2.98 12.43
C TYR A 98 -2.31 2.32 13.80
N SER A 99 -2.73 1.05 13.78
CA SER A 99 -3.05 0.29 14.98
C SER A 99 -1.80 0.02 15.82
N TYR A 100 -0.65 -0.24 15.20
CA TYR A 100 0.62 -0.42 15.91
C TYR A 100 1.08 0.85 16.62
N VAL A 101 1.08 1.98 15.93
CA VAL A 101 1.48 3.26 16.54
C VAL A 101 0.52 3.66 17.66
N LYS A 102 -0.79 3.44 17.47
CA LYS A 102 -1.80 3.73 18.48
C LYS A 102 -1.60 2.92 19.76
N ASP A 103 -1.39 1.61 19.65
CA ASP A 103 -1.24 0.73 20.81
C ASP A 103 0.07 0.99 21.58
N ILE A 104 1.15 1.39 20.89
CA ILE A 104 2.48 1.59 21.50
C ILE A 104 2.64 3.01 22.08
N PHE A 105 2.27 4.03 21.31
CA PHE A 105 2.52 5.45 21.63
C PHE A 105 1.27 6.24 22.03
N GLY A 106 0.08 5.63 21.93
CA GLY A 106 -1.19 6.23 22.35
C GLY A 106 -1.98 6.95 21.24
N GLY A 107 -3.09 7.58 21.63
CA GLY A 107 -4.08 8.15 20.72
C GLY A 107 -3.55 9.23 19.78
N LEU A 108 -2.73 10.16 20.28
CA LEU A 108 -2.19 11.27 19.47
C LEU A 108 -1.27 10.76 18.35
N ALA A 109 -0.30 9.90 18.67
CA ALA A 109 0.62 9.36 17.66
C ALA A 109 -0.11 8.53 16.61
N GLY A 110 -1.10 7.73 17.03
CA GLY A 110 -2.00 7.02 16.12
C GLY A 110 -2.77 7.98 15.21
N PHE A 111 -3.35 9.06 15.76
CA PHE A 111 -4.03 10.07 14.97
C PHE A 111 -3.10 10.75 13.95
N LEU A 112 -1.88 11.13 14.34
CA LEU A 112 -0.92 11.75 13.42
C LEU A 112 -0.58 10.82 12.25
N ARG A 113 -0.41 9.51 12.52
CA ARG A 113 -0.20 8.50 11.46
C ARG A 113 -1.37 8.43 10.49
N LEU A 114 -2.60 8.45 11.02
CA LEU A 114 -3.84 8.40 10.24
C LEU A 114 -4.03 9.69 9.42
N TRP A 115 -3.84 10.85 10.05
CA TRP A 115 -3.93 12.17 9.44
C TRP A 115 -3.04 12.30 8.21
N ILE A 116 -1.78 11.92 8.37
CA ILE A 116 -0.80 11.95 7.28
C ILE A 116 -1.10 10.89 6.22
N ALA A 117 -1.53 9.68 6.61
CA ALA A 117 -1.91 8.67 5.63
C ALA A 117 -3.00 9.18 4.68
N VAL A 118 -4.04 9.79 5.25
CA VAL A 118 -5.25 10.22 4.57
C VAL A 118 -5.02 11.47 3.73
N LEU A 119 -4.26 12.45 4.22
CA LEU A 119 -4.07 13.73 3.52
C LEU A 119 -2.87 13.77 2.58
N VAL A 120 -1.82 12.99 2.89
CA VAL A 120 -0.55 13.04 2.17
C VAL A 120 -0.29 11.74 1.43
N ILE A 121 -0.16 10.62 2.15
CA ILE A 121 0.39 9.40 1.55
C ILE A 121 -0.54 8.84 0.46
N TYR A 122 -1.82 8.61 0.75
CA TYR A 122 -2.75 8.05 -0.23
C TYR A 122 -2.99 9.00 -1.42
N PRO A 123 -3.33 10.29 -1.22
CA PRO A 123 -3.59 11.20 -2.33
C PRO A 123 -2.37 11.39 -3.22
N THR A 124 -1.19 11.59 -2.65
CA THR A 124 0.01 11.85 -3.45
C THR A 124 0.47 10.58 -4.19
N ASN A 125 0.36 9.38 -3.58
CA ASN A 125 0.62 8.13 -4.30
C ASN A 125 -0.32 7.96 -5.50
N GLN A 126 -1.62 8.22 -5.33
CA GLN A 126 -2.58 8.13 -6.43
C GLN A 126 -2.30 9.17 -7.53
N ALA A 127 -1.93 10.39 -7.16
CA ALA A 127 -1.56 11.45 -8.09
C ALA A 127 -0.32 11.09 -8.91
N VAL A 128 0.76 10.59 -8.29
CA VAL A 128 1.98 10.15 -8.99
C VAL A 128 1.67 9.04 -9.99
N ILE A 129 0.88 8.05 -9.60
CA ILE A 129 0.52 6.93 -10.50
C ILE A 129 -0.38 7.42 -11.65
N ALA A 130 -1.33 8.32 -11.39
CA ALA A 130 -2.20 8.89 -12.42
C ALA A 130 -1.43 9.80 -13.40
N LEU A 131 -0.46 10.58 -12.92
CA LEU A 131 0.43 11.35 -13.79
C LEU A 131 1.36 10.45 -14.62
N THR A 132 1.79 9.32 -14.05
CA THR A 132 2.53 8.30 -14.80
C THR A 132 1.68 7.74 -15.94
N PHE A 133 0.41 7.41 -15.69
CA PHE A 133 -0.53 6.97 -16.72
C PHE A 133 -0.56 7.97 -17.89
N SER A 134 -0.77 9.26 -17.61
CA SER A 134 -0.86 10.28 -18.66
C SER A 134 0.44 10.45 -19.44
N ASN A 135 1.60 10.44 -18.78
CA ASN A 135 2.90 10.56 -19.46
C ASN A 135 3.13 9.39 -20.42
N TYR A 136 2.84 8.17 -19.97
CA TYR A 136 3.05 6.97 -20.78
C TYR A 136 2.06 6.86 -21.96
N VAL A 137 0.82 7.33 -21.80
CA VAL A 137 -0.18 7.34 -22.88
C VAL A 137 0.10 8.43 -23.91
N LEU A 138 0.59 9.60 -23.48
CA LEU A 138 0.88 10.73 -24.37
C LEU A 138 2.25 10.63 -25.05
N GLN A 139 3.21 9.88 -24.49
CA GLN A 139 4.56 9.78 -25.08
C GLN A 139 4.57 9.36 -26.56
N PRO A 140 3.81 8.34 -27.01
CA PRO A 140 3.81 7.94 -28.43
C PRO A 140 3.20 9.00 -29.37
N LEU A 141 2.34 9.88 -28.85
CA LEU A 141 1.70 10.97 -29.60
C LEU A 141 2.65 12.18 -29.72
N PHE A 142 3.54 12.36 -28.76
CA PHE A 142 4.52 13.45 -28.70
C PHE A 142 5.95 12.88 -28.54
N PRO A 143 6.49 12.16 -29.54
CA PRO A 143 7.76 11.46 -29.41
C PRO A 143 8.98 12.41 -29.31
N SER A 144 8.91 13.57 -29.96
CA SER A 144 10.02 14.53 -30.07
C SER A 144 9.79 15.85 -29.35
N CYS A 145 8.66 16.02 -28.67
CA CYS A 145 8.31 17.24 -27.95
C CYS A 145 7.68 16.92 -26.60
N LEU A 146 7.74 17.88 -25.68
CA LEU A 146 7.11 17.72 -24.38
C LEU A 146 5.59 17.82 -24.52
N PRO A 147 4.82 16.85 -23.99
CA PRO A 147 3.37 16.95 -23.98
C PRO A 147 2.92 18.15 -23.12
N PRO A 148 1.83 18.82 -23.47
CA PRO A 148 1.33 19.97 -22.72
C PRO A 148 0.95 19.55 -21.29
N GLU A 149 1.42 20.30 -20.27
CA GLU A 149 1.16 19.99 -18.85
C GLU A 149 -0.33 19.91 -18.51
N SER A 150 -1.14 20.80 -19.10
CA SER A 150 -2.59 20.79 -18.92
C SER A 150 -3.23 19.50 -19.44
N GLY A 151 -2.72 18.96 -20.56
CA GLY A 151 -3.16 17.69 -21.12
C GLY A 151 -2.82 16.50 -20.22
N LEU A 152 -1.61 16.49 -19.64
CA LEU A 152 -1.20 15.45 -18.68
C LEU A 152 -2.11 15.43 -17.44
N ARG A 153 -2.36 16.61 -16.84
CA ARG A 153 -3.19 16.74 -15.64
C ARG A 153 -4.65 16.41 -15.91
N LEU A 154 -5.21 16.87 -17.04
CA LEU A 154 -6.60 16.57 -17.39
C LEU A 154 -6.80 15.07 -17.62
N LEU A 155 -5.89 14.42 -18.35
CA LEU A 155 -5.97 12.98 -18.59
C LEU A 155 -5.81 12.17 -17.30
N ALA A 156 -4.96 12.62 -16.38
CA ALA A 156 -4.76 11.98 -15.07
C ALA A 156 -6.03 12.13 -14.20
N ALA A 157 -6.65 13.31 -14.22
CA ALA A 157 -7.92 13.56 -13.53
C ALA A 157 -9.05 12.69 -14.09
N VAL A 158 -9.15 12.53 -15.41
CA VAL A 158 -10.13 11.64 -16.05
C VAL A 158 -9.91 10.19 -15.62
N CYS A 159 -8.66 9.72 -15.57
CA CYS A 159 -8.33 8.38 -15.08
C CYS A 159 -8.79 8.17 -13.62
N LEU A 160 -8.51 9.13 -12.74
CA LEU A 160 -8.92 9.09 -11.33
C LEU A 160 -10.44 9.11 -11.15
N LEU A 161 -11.14 9.97 -11.88
CA LEU A 161 -12.60 10.06 -11.84
C LEU A 161 -13.27 8.77 -12.31
N LEU A 162 -12.78 8.22 -13.42
CA LEU A 162 -13.27 6.96 -13.97
C LEU A 162 -13.07 5.81 -12.98
N LEU A 163 -11.88 5.68 -12.40
CA LEU A 163 -11.57 4.63 -11.43
C LEU A 163 -12.38 4.76 -10.15
N THR A 164 -12.53 5.99 -9.64
CA THR A 164 -13.35 6.23 -8.45
C THR A 164 -14.80 5.87 -8.73
N TRP A 165 -15.33 6.21 -9.91
CA TRP A 165 -16.68 5.84 -10.33
C TRP A 165 -16.87 4.31 -10.41
N VAL A 166 -15.92 3.58 -11.00
CA VAL A 166 -15.96 2.11 -11.07
C VAL A 166 -15.95 1.49 -9.66
N ASN A 167 -15.09 2.00 -8.76
CA ASN A 167 -15.01 1.52 -7.37
C ASN A 167 -16.29 1.83 -6.57
N CYS A 168 -16.94 2.96 -6.82
CA CYS A 168 -18.23 3.29 -6.22
C CYS A 168 -19.37 2.40 -6.75
N TYR A 169 -19.32 2.00 -8.04
CA TYR A 169 -20.38 1.23 -8.69
C TYR A 169 -20.35 -0.25 -8.33
N SER A 170 -19.20 -0.92 -8.43
CA SER A 170 -19.10 -2.34 -8.06
C SER A 170 -17.67 -2.78 -7.75
N VAL A 171 -17.47 -3.25 -6.51
CA VAL A 171 -16.20 -3.86 -6.06
C VAL A 171 -15.81 -5.05 -6.93
N ARG A 172 -16.77 -5.86 -7.38
CA ARG A 172 -16.50 -7.08 -8.18
C ARG A 172 -15.94 -6.77 -9.56
N TRP A 173 -16.38 -5.66 -10.16
CA TRP A 173 -15.82 -5.19 -11.42
C TRP A 173 -14.41 -4.66 -11.22
N ALA A 174 -14.21 -3.85 -10.17
CA ALA A 174 -12.90 -3.33 -9.80
C ALA A 174 -11.87 -4.43 -9.51
N THR A 175 -12.25 -5.55 -8.88
CA THR A 175 -11.35 -6.70 -8.65
C THR A 175 -11.04 -7.46 -9.94
N CYS A 176 -12.04 -7.76 -10.77
CA CYS A 176 -11.83 -8.44 -12.06
C CYS A 176 -10.88 -7.65 -12.98
N VAL A 177 -11.10 -6.33 -13.04
CA VAL A 177 -10.26 -5.40 -13.80
C VAL A 177 -8.81 -5.39 -13.29
N GLN A 178 -8.62 -5.47 -11.97
CA GLN A 178 -7.29 -5.55 -11.35
C GLN A 178 -6.53 -6.83 -11.69
N ASP A 179 -7.20 -7.98 -11.76
CA ASP A 179 -6.56 -9.27 -12.10
C ASP A 179 -6.01 -9.27 -13.53
N VAL A 180 -6.78 -8.72 -14.47
CA VAL A 180 -6.37 -8.55 -15.87
C VAL A 180 -5.13 -7.66 -15.97
N PHE A 181 -5.13 -6.52 -15.24
CA PHE A 181 -4.01 -5.58 -15.27
C PHE A 181 -2.75 -6.11 -14.61
N THR A 182 -2.89 -6.91 -13.55
CA THR A 182 -1.76 -7.57 -12.89
C THR A 182 -1.06 -8.54 -13.86
N THR A 183 -1.84 -9.27 -14.65
CA THR A 183 -1.29 -10.18 -15.68
C THR A 183 -0.55 -9.41 -16.77
N GLY A 184 -1.16 -8.33 -17.30
CA GLY A 184 -0.54 -7.51 -18.34
C GLY A 184 0.79 -6.87 -17.89
N LYS A 185 0.85 -6.43 -16.64
CA LYS A 185 2.07 -5.88 -16.03
C LYS A 185 3.21 -6.90 -15.97
N LEU A 186 2.94 -8.13 -15.52
CA LEU A 186 3.97 -9.17 -15.41
C LEU A 186 4.50 -9.56 -16.80
N LEU A 187 3.64 -9.56 -17.82
CA LEU A 187 4.06 -9.78 -19.21
C LEU A 187 5.01 -8.69 -19.69
N ALA A 188 4.70 -7.41 -19.43
CA ALA A 188 5.57 -6.29 -19.83
C ALA A 188 6.95 -6.34 -19.18
N LEU A 189 7.01 -6.62 -17.87
CA LEU A 189 8.29 -6.80 -17.18
C LEU A 189 9.05 -8.02 -17.70
N GLY A 190 8.35 -9.12 -17.99
CA GLY A 190 8.94 -10.30 -18.63
C GLY A 190 9.57 -9.96 -19.98
N LEU A 191 8.86 -9.19 -20.83
CA LEU A 191 9.38 -8.74 -22.13
C LEU A 191 10.63 -7.87 -21.98
N ILE A 192 10.64 -6.91 -21.05
CA ILE A 192 11.82 -6.06 -20.80
C ILE A 192 13.03 -6.92 -20.41
N ILE A 193 12.85 -7.86 -19.48
CA ILE A 193 13.93 -8.72 -18.99
C ILE A 193 14.46 -9.63 -20.11
N ILE A 194 13.56 -10.29 -20.86
CA ILE A 194 13.96 -11.18 -21.97
C ILE A 194 14.75 -10.41 -23.02
N MET A 195 14.26 -9.23 -23.43
CA MET A 195 14.96 -8.40 -24.42
C MET A 195 16.30 -7.87 -23.90
N GLY A 196 16.40 -7.53 -22.61
CA GLY A 196 17.67 -7.19 -21.97
C GLY A 196 18.68 -8.33 -22.01
N VAL A 197 18.26 -9.56 -21.70
CA VAL A 197 19.13 -10.75 -21.81
C VAL A 197 19.58 -10.98 -23.25
N VAL A 198 18.70 -10.81 -24.24
CA VAL A 198 19.07 -10.89 -25.66
C VAL A 198 20.12 -9.83 -26.03
N GLN A 199 20.02 -8.61 -25.52
CA GLN A 199 21.03 -7.57 -25.76
C GLN A 199 22.38 -7.91 -25.15
N ILE A 200 22.40 -8.47 -23.93
CA ILE A 200 23.63 -8.96 -23.30
C ILE A 200 24.27 -10.07 -24.14
N CYS A 201 23.47 -11.03 -24.63
CA CYS A 201 23.97 -12.11 -25.51
C CYS A 201 24.51 -11.59 -26.85
N LYS A 202 24.03 -10.43 -27.33
CA LYS A 202 24.55 -9.77 -28.54
C LYS A 202 25.84 -8.96 -28.29
N GLY A 203 26.28 -8.84 -27.03
CA GLY A 203 27.47 -8.08 -26.66
C GLY A 203 27.21 -6.61 -26.29
N HIS A 204 25.95 -6.18 -26.16
CA HIS A 204 25.62 -4.79 -25.80
C HIS A 204 25.58 -4.60 -24.28
N TYR A 205 26.75 -4.61 -23.65
CA TYR A 205 26.90 -4.43 -22.19
C TYR A 205 27.91 -3.33 -21.80
N TYR A 206 28.25 -2.42 -22.72
CA TYR A 206 29.23 -1.33 -22.52
C TYR A 206 29.06 -0.57 -21.20
N TRP A 207 27.85 -0.09 -20.88
CA TRP A 207 27.57 0.67 -19.65
C TRP A 207 27.51 -0.18 -18.37
N LEU A 208 27.54 -1.51 -18.50
CA LEU A 208 27.62 -2.46 -17.38
C LEU A 208 29.06 -2.89 -17.10
N GLU A 209 30.00 -2.62 -18.01
CA GLU A 209 31.41 -2.91 -17.78
C GLU A 209 31.93 -2.06 -16.61
N PRO A 210 32.68 -2.63 -15.66
CA PRO A 210 33.16 -1.90 -14.48
C PRO A 210 33.93 -0.62 -14.81
N ALA A 211 34.58 -0.57 -15.97
CA ALA A 211 35.31 0.61 -16.46
C ALA A 211 34.40 1.82 -16.67
N HIS A 212 33.18 1.60 -17.19
CA HIS A 212 32.24 2.66 -17.57
C HIS A 212 31.06 2.78 -16.58
N ALA A 213 30.75 1.72 -15.85
CA ALA A 213 29.62 1.69 -14.92
C ALA A 213 29.76 2.72 -13.78
N PHE A 214 30.99 3.00 -13.34
CA PHE A 214 31.30 3.95 -12.26
C PHE A 214 31.72 5.33 -12.79
N GLU A 215 31.60 5.59 -14.09
CA GLU A 215 31.76 6.94 -14.62
C GLU A 215 30.65 7.85 -14.08
N THR A 216 31.07 8.96 -13.48
CA THR A 216 30.19 9.92 -12.84
C THR A 216 29.85 11.06 -13.78
N PHE A 217 28.56 11.36 -13.93
CA PHE A 217 28.10 12.56 -14.64
C PHE A 217 28.25 13.85 -13.79
N ARG A 218 28.30 13.69 -12.47
CA ARG A 218 28.40 14.76 -11.46
C ARG A 218 29.11 14.22 -10.21
N ASP A 219 29.74 15.11 -9.45
CA ASP A 219 30.34 14.77 -8.17
C ASP A 219 29.30 14.16 -7.20
N TYR A 220 29.73 13.13 -6.46
CA TYR A 220 28.89 12.50 -5.46
C TYR A 220 28.63 13.45 -4.29
N ASP A 221 27.35 13.70 -4.05
CA ASP A 221 26.88 14.30 -2.80
C ASP A 221 26.08 13.26 -2.01
N VAL A 222 26.36 13.17 -0.71
CA VAL A 222 25.68 12.25 0.21
C VAL A 222 24.19 12.53 0.25
N GLY A 223 23.81 13.80 0.13
CA GLY A 223 22.43 14.24 0.05
C GLY A 223 21.68 13.67 -1.17
N LEU A 224 22.28 13.78 -2.36
CA LEU A 224 21.72 13.23 -3.60
C LEU A 224 21.58 11.71 -3.52
N ILE A 225 22.58 11.01 -2.96
CA ILE A 225 22.47 9.56 -2.75
C ILE A 225 21.27 9.22 -1.85
N ALA A 226 21.00 10.00 -0.79
CA ALA A 226 19.81 9.79 0.04
C ALA A 226 18.50 9.99 -0.74
N LEU A 227 18.43 10.99 -1.63
CA LEU A 227 17.28 11.18 -2.52
C LEU A 227 17.10 10.00 -3.49
N SER A 228 18.20 9.41 -3.98
CA SER A 228 18.13 8.19 -4.82
C SER A 228 17.48 7.01 -4.08
N PHE A 229 17.76 6.87 -2.76
CA PHE A 229 17.10 5.86 -1.93
C PHE A 229 15.61 6.16 -1.72
N LEU A 230 15.22 7.43 -1.55
CA LEU A 230 13.80 7.81 -1.49
C LEU A 230 13.07 7.41 -2.77
N GLN A 231 13.65 7.69 -3.93
CA GLN A 231 13.02 7.33 -5.20
C GLN A 231 13.00 5.82 -5.47
N GLY A 232 14.07 5.11 -5.12
CA GLY A 232 14.11 3.65 -5.19
C GLY A 232 13.05 3.01 -4.28
N SER A 233 12.89 3.55 -3.07
CA SER A 233 11.92 3.04 -2.10
C SER A 233 10.48 3.18 -2.54
N PHE A 234 10.16 4.22 -3.32
CA PHE A 234 8.83 4.40 -3.90
C PHE A 234 8.44 3.21 -4.77
N ALA A 235 9.38 2.67 -5.56
CA ALA A 235 9.12 1.47 -6.38
C ALA A 235 8.93 0.20 -5.55
N TYR A 236 9.55 0.12 -4.37
CA TYR A 236 9.33 -0.98 -3.43
C TYR A 236 8.10 -0.77 -2.53
N GLY A 237 7.42 0.37 -2.61
CA GLY A 237 6.29 0.72 -1.77
C GLY A 237 5.17 -0.32 -1.76
N GLY A 238 4.48 -0.44 -0.62
CA GLY A 238 3.32 -1.31 -0.46
C GLY A 238 3.61 -2.68 0.17
N TRP A 239 4.85 -2.95 0.57
CA TRP A 239 5.20 -4.13 1.36
C TRP A 239 4.53 -4.14 2.75
N ASN A 240 4.27 -2.97 3.34
CA ASN A 240 3.62 -2.81 4.63
C ASN A 240 2.13 -3.20 4.59
N PHE A 241 1.49 -3.18 3.42
CA PHE A 241 0.06 -3.51 3.27
C PHE A 241 -0.29 -4.95 3.64
N LEU A 242 0.65 -5.89 3.58
CA LEU A 242 0.40 -7.27 4.03
C LEU A 242 -0.06 -7.33 5.48
N ASN A 243 0.48 -6.43 6.31
CA ASN A 243 0.16 -6.41 7.73
C ASN A 243 -1.29 -5.98 8.00
N TYR A 244 -1.92 -5.26 7.06
CA TYR A 244 -3.32 -4.85 7.14
C TYR A 244 -4.28 -6.00 6.86
N VAL A 245 -3.81 -7.08 6.24
CA VAL A 245 -4.58 -8.25 5.82
C VAL A 245 -4.21 -9.47 6.66
N THR A 246 -3.44 -9.28 7.74
CA THR A 246 -2.96 -10.37 8.60
C THR A 246 -4.12 -11.15 9.23
N GLU A 247 -5.24 -10.47 9.56
CA GLU A 247 -6.44 -11.12 10.11
C GLU A 247 -7.12 -12.06 9.10
N GLU A 248 -6.97 -11.81 7.80
CA GLU A 248 -7.56 -12.63 6.73
C GLU A 248 -6.60 -13.76 6.27
N LEU A 249 -5.34 -13.74 6.76
CA LEU A 249 -4.32 -14.69 6.34
C LEU A 249 -4.47 -16.03 7.06
N VAL A 250 -4.53 -17.12 6.29
CA VAL A 250 -4.50 -18.49 6.84
C VAL A 250 -3.12 -18.74 7.47
N ASP A 251 -3.08 -19.13 8.74
CA ASP A 251 -1.86 -19.40 9.54
C ASP A 251 -0.77 -18.31 9.41
N PRO A 252 -1.02 -17.10 9.94
CA PRO A 252 -0.14 -15.95 9.75
C PRO A 252 1.28 -16.18 10.31
N TYR A 253 1.41 -16.99 11.38
CA TYR A 253 2.68 -17.27 12.04
C TYR A 253 3.74 -17.92 11.13
N ARG A 254 3.31 -18.71 10.15
CA ARG A 254 4.22 -19.41 9.22
C ARG A 254 4.20 -18.80 7.84
N ASN A 255 3.03 -18.39 7.37
CA ASN A 255 2.86 -17.93 6.00
C ASN A 255 3.33 -16.49 5.80
N LEU A 256 3.21 -15.62 6.82
CA LEU A 256 3.64 -14.22 6.70
C LEU A 256 5.16 -14.08 6.50
N PRO A 257 6.04 -14.71 7.30
CA PRO A 257 7.49 -14.64 7.05
C PRO A 257 7.90 -15.29 5.73
N ARG A 258 7.30 -16.44 5.39
CA ARG A 258 7.59 -17.15 4.13
C ARG A 258 7.23 -16.29 2.92
N ALA A 259 6.08 -15.61 2.97
CA ALA A 259 5.67 -14.70 1.92
C ALA A 259 6.71 -13.59 1.72
N ILE A 260 7.18 -12.97 2.80
CA ILE A 260 8.19 -11.88 2.79
C ILE A 260 9.54 -12.35 2.25
N PHE A 261 10.05 -13.48 2.72
CA PHE A 261 11.35 -14.02 2.28
C PHE A 261 11.37 -14.46 0.81
N ILE A 262 10.21 -14.79 0.23
CA ILE A 262 10.12 -15.17 -1.19
C ILE A 262 9.83 -13.95 -2.05
N SER A 263 8.91 -13.08 -1.64
CA SER A 263 8.44 -11.97 -2.46
C SER A 263 9.50 -10.89 -2.66
N ILE A 264 10.10 -10.38 -1.58
CA ILE A 264 10.96 -9.20 -1.64
C ILE A 264 12.21 -9.49 -2.48
N PRO A 265 12.93 -10.62 -2.29
CA PRO A 265 14.05 -10.94 -3.16
C PRO A 265 13.65 -11.08 -4.63
N VAL A 266 12.50 -11.71 -4.92
CA VAL A 266 12.01 -11.83 -6.30
C VAL A 266 11.73 -10.46 -6.91
N VAL A 267 11.11 -9.54 -6.17
CA VAL A 267 10.91 -8.15 -6.62
C VAL A 267 12.25 -7.47 -6.87
N THR A 268 13.21 -7.61 -5.95
CA THR A 268 14.56 -7.03 -6.11
C THR A 268 15.26 -7.56 -7.36
N PHE A 269 15.20 -8.87 -7.62
CA PHE A 269 15.75 -9.44 -8.85
C PHE A 269 15.07 -8.86 -10.09
N VAL A 270 13.74 -8.81 -10.13
CA VAL A 270 12.99 -8.25 -11.25
C VAL A 270 13.36 -6.78 -11.50
N TYR A 271 13.47 -5.97 -10.44
CA TYR A 271 13.81 -4.56 -10.55
C TYR A 271 15.26 -4.36 -11.01
N VAL A 272 16.21 -5.11 -10.47
CA VAL A 272 17.61 -5.04 -10.91
C VAL A 272 17.73 -5.47 -12.37
N PHE A 273 17.13 -6.59 -12.77
CA PHE A 273 17.19 -7.04 -14.15
C PHE A 273 16.49 -6.08 -15.13
N ALA A 274 15.39 -5.44 -14.72
CA ALA A 274 14.74 -4.41 -15.53
C ALA A 274 15.65 -3.18 -15.72
N ASN A 275 16.32 -2.71 -14.66
CA ASN A 275 17.26 -1.58 -14.76
C ASN A 275 18.48 -1.93 -15.61
N VAL A 276 19.02 -3.14 -15.48
CA VAL A 276 20.07 -3.67 -16.35
C VAL A 276 19.60 -3.67 -17.81
N ALA A 277 18.38 -4.14 -18.09
CA ALA A 277 17.82 -4.12 -19.44
C ALA A 277 17.73 -2.68 -20.00
N TYR A 278 17.31 -1.70 -19.20
CA TYR A 278 17.25 -0.30 -19.64
C TYR A 278 18.62 0.22 -20.07
N VAL A 279 19.67 0.02 -19.29
CA VAL A 279 21.02 0.52 -19.62
C VAL A 279 21.71 -0.23 -20.77
N THR A 280 21.26 -1.45 -21.10
CA THR A 280 21.72 -2.15 -22.33
C THR A 280 21.06 -1.63 -23.61
N ALA A 281 19.89 -1.01 -23.48
CA ALA A 281 19.10 -0.55 -24.63
C ALA A 281 19.37 0.91 -24.99
N MET A 282 19.71 1.75 -24.00
CA MET A 282 19.92 3.18 -24.17
C MET A 282 21.07 3.68 -23.28
N SER A 283 21.66 4.80 -23.67
CA SER A 283 22.67 5.46 -22.85
C SER A 283 22.05 6.10 -21.60
N PRO A 284 22.85 6.32 -20.53
CA PRO A 284 22.38 7.01 -19.32
C PRO A 284 21.75 8.39 -19.61
N GLN A 285 22.34 9.15 -20.53
CA GLN A 285 21.84 10.47 -20.92
C GLN A 285 20.49 10.39 -21.62
N GLU A 286 20.29 9.41 -22.51
CA GLU A 286 18.99 9.17 -23.15
C GLU A 286 17.93 8.73 -22.13
N LEU A 287 18.31 7.93 -21.13
CA LEU A 287 17.40 7.52 -20.05
C LEU A 287 16.92 8.73 -19.25
N LEU A 288 17.83 9.65 -18.91
CA LEU A 288 17.51 10.89 -18.19
C LEU A 288 16.67 11.85 -19.03
N ALA A 289 16.89 11.91 -20.34
CA ALA A 289 16.11 12.74 -21.25
C ALA A 289 14.67 12.22 -21.45
N SER A 290 14.44 10.91 -21.31
CA SER A 290 13.11 10.31 -21.50
C SER A 290 12.18 10.57 -20.32
N ASN A 291 10.90 10.87 -20.59
CA ASN A 291 9.85 10.93 -19.57
C ASN A 291 9.12 9.60 -19.37
N ALA A 292 9.30 8.65 -20.31
CA ALA A 292 8.68 7.34 -20.28
C ALA A 292 9.70 6.28 -20.71
N VAL A 293 10.61 5.92 -19.79
CA VAL A 293 11.76 5.04 -20.01
C VAL A 293 11.36 3.72 -20.69
N ALA A 294 10.23 3.13 -20.28
CA ALA A 294 9.78 1.85 -20.85
C ALA A 294 9.27 1.97 -22.30
N VAL A 295 8.73 3.13 -22.70
CA VAL A 295 8.29 3.37 -24.09
C VAL A 295 9.52 3.56 -24.98
N THR A 296 10.48 4.37 -24.55
CA THR A 296 11.76 4.56 -25.27
C THR A 296 12.52 3.24 -25.44
N PHE A 297 12.49 2.37 -24.43
CA PHE A 297 13.03 1.00 -24.55
C PHE A 297 12.32 0.20 -25.65
N GLY A 298 10.98 0.27 -25.70
CA GLY A 298 10.18 -0.39 -26.73
C GLY A 298 10.45 0.13 -28.14
N GLU A 299 10.58 1.45 -28.30
CA GLU A 299 10.90 2.08 -29.59
C GLU A 299 12.26 1.61 -30.15
N LYS A 300 13.27 1.45 -29.28
CA LYS A 300 14.60 1.01 -29.70
C LYS A 300 14.69 -0.48 -30.05
N LEU A 301 13.99 -1.35 -29.32
CA LEU A 301 14.21 -2.80 -29.40
C LEU A 301 13.06 -3.58 -30.04
N LEU A 302 11.83 -3.11 -29.89
CA LEU A 302 10.64 -3.86 -30.29
C LEU A 302 10.11 -3.44 -31.67
N GLY A 303 10.55 -2.29 -32.21
CA GLY A 303 10.17 -1.80 -33.52
C GLY A 303 8.65 -1.76 -33.70
N VAL A 304 8.11 -2.66 -34.52
CA VAL A 304 6.66 -2.80 -34.79
C VAL A 304 5.83 -3.12 -33.53
N MET A 305 6.44 -3.71 -32.50
CA MET A 305 5.78 -4.03 -31.22
C MET A 305 5.91 -2.92 -30.16
N SER A 306 6.38 -1.72 -30.53
CA SER A 306 6.54 -0.59 -29.59
C SER A 306 5.24 -0.18 -28.90
N TRP A 307 4.08 -0.37 -29.54
CA TRP A 307 2.75 -0.07 -28.99
C TRP A 307 2.37 -0.93 -27.77
N ILE A 308 3.00 -2.08 -27.57
CA ILE A 308 2.72 -2.96 -26.41
C ILE A 308 3.16 -2.30 -25.10
N MET A 309 4.26 -1.55 -25.13
CA MET A 309 4.83 -0.91 -23.93
C MET A 309 3.92 0.15 -23.30
N PRO A 310 3.46 1.20 -24.00
CA PRO A 310 2.60 2.22 -23.40
C PRO A 310 1.27 1.62 -22.92
N ILE A 311 0.68 0.68 -23.67
CA ILE A 311 -0.56 0.01 -23.24
C ILE A 311 -0.31 -0.77 -21.94
N SER A 312 0.74 -1.59 -21.87
CA SER A 312 0.98 -2.41 -20.69
C SER A 312 1.31 -1.59 -19.45
N VAL A 313 2.07 -0.50 -19.61
CA VAL A 313 2.35 0.44 -18.50
C VAL A 313 1.08 1.17 -18.07
N ALA A 314 0.26 1.64 -19.03
CA ALA A 314 -1.01 2.28 -18.73
C ALA A 314 -1.94 1.37 -17.92
N LEU A 315 -2.05 0.09 -18.30
CA LEU A 315 -2.79 -0.92 -17.54
C LEU A 315 -2.21 -1.11 -16.14
N SER A 316 -0.88 -1.14 -15.99
CA SER A 316 -0.24 -1.24 -14.67
C SER A 316 -0.53 -0.03 -13.78
N THR A 317 -0.51 1.19 -14.32
CA THR A 317 -0.82 2.40 -13.55
C THR A 317 -2.29 2.44 -13.15
N PHE A 318 -3.20 1.98 -14.02
CA PHE A 318 -4.62 1.90 -13.74
C PHE A 318 -4.90 0.90 -12.60
N GLY A 319 -4.24 -0.26 -12.62
CA GLY A 319 -4.27 -1.24 -11.53
C GLY A 319 -3.71 -0.69 -10.21
N GLY A 320 -2.64 0.11 -10.27
CA GLY A 320 -2.02 0.74 -9.09
C GLY A 320 -2.96 1.73 -8.39
N VAL A 321 -3.62 2.62 -9.14
CA VAL A 321 -4.61 3.55 -8.57
C VAL A 321 -5.80 2.78 -7.98
N ASN A 322 -6.31 1.76 -8.68
CA ASN A 322 -7.40 0.92 -8.20
C ASN A 322 -7.07 0.21 -6.88
N GLY A 323 -5.89 -0.40 -6.78
CA GLY A 323 -5.42 -1.03 -5.55
C GLY A 323 -5.23 -0.03 -4.39
N SER A 324 -4.79 1.19 -4.70
CA SER A 324 -4.68 2.27 -3.72
C SER A 324 -6.04 2.73 -3.19
N LEU A 325 -7.07 2.80 -4.04
CA LEU A 325 -8.44 3.15 -3.63
C LEU A 325 -9.06 2.09 -2.70
N PHE A 326 -8.78 0.81 -2.94
CA PHE A 326 -9.22 -0.25 -2.03
C PHE A 326 -8.58 -0.15 -0.65
N THR A 327 -7.26 0.04 -0.61
CA THR A 327 -6.52 0.09 0.65
C THR A 327 -6.82 1.36 1.44
N SER A 328 -7.04 2.51 0.78
CA SER A 328 -7.40 3.76 1.46
C SER A 328 -8.71 3.62 2.23
N SER A 329 -9.74 3.00 1.62
CA SER A 329 -11.05 2.82 2.25
C SER A 329 -11.00 2.02 3.56
N ARG A 330 -10.14 1.00 3.64
CA ARG A 330 -9.92 0.20 4.86
C ARG A 330 -9.35 1.05 6.00
N LEU A 331 -8.48 2.01 5.69
CA LEU A 331 -7.92 2.89 6.71
C LEU A 331 -8.96 3.88 7.26
N PHE A 332 -9.83 4.44 6.41
CA PHE A 332 -10.95 5.28 6.88
C PHE A 332 -11.86 4.51 7.83
N PHE A 333 -12.15 3.24 7.51
CA PHE A 333 -12.96 2.37 8.35
C PHE A 333 -12.32 2.16 9.74
N ALA A 334 -11.03 1.81 9.79
CA ALA A 334 -10.30 1.63 11.05
C ALA A 334 -10.22 2.93 11.87
N GLY A 335 -9.98 4.07 11.23
CA GLY A 335 -9.88 5.36 11.91
C GLY A 335 -11.22 5.86 12.48
N ALA A 336 -12.33 5.63 11.77
CA ALA A 336 -13.65 6.02 12.24
C ALA A 336 -14.17 5.12 13.38
N ARG A 337 -13.86 3.81 13.34
CA ARG A 337 -14.21 2.86 14.41
C ARG A 337 -13.61 3.29 15.75
N GLU A 338 -12.41 3.83 15.71
CA GLU A 338 -11.65 4.30 16.87
C GLU A 338 -12.02 5.72 17.31
N GLY A 339 -13.02 6.36 16.68
CA GLY A 339 -13.48 7.71 17.03
C GLY A 339 -12.56 8.85 16.59
N HIS A 340 -11.49 8.55 15.84
CA HIS A 340 -10.53 9.53 15.36
C HIS A 340 -11.01 10.26 14.09
N LEU A 341 -11.85 9.60 13.29
CA LEU A 341 -12.48 10.18 12.10
C LEU A 341 -14.01 10.24 12.24
N PRO A 342 -14.69 11.20 11.57
CA PRO A 342 -16.14 11.23 11.55
C PRO A 342 -16.74 9.93 11.02
N ARG A 343 -17.82 9.45 11.66
CA ARG A 343 -18.52 8.20 11.28
C ARG A 343 -18.98 8.19 9.83
N LEU A 344 -19.23 9.36 9.23
CA LEU A 344 -19.60 9.51 7.82
C LEU A 344 -18.61 8.82 6.87
N LEU A 345 -17.31 8.90 7.16
CA LEU A 345 -16.26 8.35 6.29
C LEU A 345 -16.17 6.82 6.34
N ALA A 346 -16.84 6.17 7.30
CA ALA A 346 -16.91 4.70 7.38
C ALA A 346 -18.25 4.12 6.93
N MET A 347 -19.16 4.95 6.41
CA MET A 347 -20.45 4.47 5.91
C MET A 347 -20.32 3.77 4.56
N ILE A 348 -21.17 2.75 4.35
CA ILE A 348 -21.20 1.92 3.15
C ILE A 348 -22.56 2.04 2.44
N HIS A 349 -22.58 1.90 1.13
CA HIS A 349 -23.81 1.92 0.33
C HIS A 349 -24.67 0.69 0.58
N VAL A 350 -25.99 0.86 0.77
CA VAL A 350 -26.91 -0.22 1.19
C VAL A 350 -26.91 -1.42 0.24
N THR A 351 -27.03 -1.19 -1.07
CA THR A 351 -27.15 -2.30 -2.04
C THR A 351 -25.82 -2.80 -2.60
N ARG A 352 -24.77 -1.99 -2.52
CA ARG A 352 -23.49 -2.22 -3.23
C ARG A 352 -22.33 -2.53 -2.29
N CYS A 353 -22.50 -2.29 -0.99
CA CYS A 353 -21.47 -2.44 0.03
C CYS A 353 -20.17 -1.66 -0.30
N THR A 354 -20.29 -0.49 -0.95
CA THR A 354 -19.17 0.38 -1.35
C THR A 354 -19.04 1.60 -0.43
N PRO A 355 -17.83 1.98 0.02
CA PRO A 355 -17.62 3.13 0.91
C PRO A 355 -17.51 4.44 0.11
N ILE A 356 -18.64 4.94 -0.40
CA ILE A 356 -18.69 6.12 -1.28
C ILE A 356 -18.07 7.39 -0.63
N PRO A 357 -18.38 7.77 0.62
CA PRO A 357 -17.86 9.02 1.19
C PRO A 357 -16.34 9.00 1.37
N ALA A 358 -15.76 7.86 1.74
CA ALA A 358 -14.31 7.69 1.82
C ALA A 358 -13.64 7.89 0.46
N LEU A 359 -14.18 7.24 -0.57
CA LEU A 359 -13.66 7.32 -1.94
C LEU A 359 -13.74 8.76 -2.49
N LEU A 360 -14.84 9.46 -2.24
CA LEU A 360 -14.99 10.86 -2.63
C LEU A 360 -14.00 11.77 -1.90
N PHE A 361 -13.78 11.56 -0.60
CA PHE A 361 -12.78 12.31 0.15
C PHE A 361 -11.39 12.11 -0.46
N THR A 362 -10.98 10.86 -0.72
CA THR A 362 -9.69 10.58 -1.35
C THR A 362 -9.57 11.17 -2.75
N LEU A 363 -10.64 11.14 -3.54
CA LEU A 363 -10.66 11.72 -4.87
C LEU A 363 -10.42 13.24 -4.80
N ILE A 364 -11.13 13.96 -3.93
CA ILE A 364 -10.97 15.40 -3.77
C ILE A 364 -9.54 15.74 -3.32
N SER A 365 -9.02 15.04 -2.32
CA SER A 365 -7.64 15.25 -1.86
C SER A 365 -6.62 14.94 -2.96
N THR A 366 -6.85 13.91 -3.77
CA THR A 366 -5.95 13.55 -4.89
C THR A 366 -5.98 14.59 -6.00
N LEU A 367 -7.16 15.12 -6.34
CA LEU A 367 -7.30 16.20 -7.33
C LEU A 367 -6.58 17.47 -6.87
N LEU A 368 -6.60 17.79 -5.58
CA LEU A 368 -5.82 18.90 -5.02
C LEU A 368 -4.31 18.67 -5.16
N MET A 369 -3.82 17.45 -4.87
CA MET A 369 -2.42 17.08 -5.08
C MET A 369 -2.02 16.99 -6.56
N LEU A 370 -2.99 16.79 -7.46
CA LEU A 370 -2.74 16.79 -8.90
C LEU A 370 -2.45 18.21 -9.43
N CYS A 371 -2.92 19.25 -8.72
CA CYS A 371 -2.66 20.65 -9.05
C CYS A 371 -1.23 21.10 -8.65
N THR A 372 -0.54 20.36 -7.79
CA THR A 372 0.83 20.69 -7.37
C THR A 372 1.90 20.28 -8.40
N SER A 373 3.04 20.95 -8.31
CA SER A 373 4.18 20.85 -9.23
C SER A 373 4.88 19.48 -9.19
N ASP A 374 5.48 19.11 -10.32
CA ASP A 374 6.41 18.00 -10.60
C ASP A 374 6.27 16.65 -9.84
N ILE A 375 6.23 15.56 -10.62
CA ILE A 375 6.05 14.18 -10.15
C ILE A 375 7.16 13.76 -9.18
N TYR A 376 8.42 14.12 -9.47
CA TYR A 376 9.56 13.69 -8.66
C TYR A 376 9.59 14.39 -7.30
N THR A 377 9.19 15.67 -7.25
CA THR A 377 9.00 16.39 -5.99
C THR A 377 7.90 15.74 -5.14
N LEU A 378 6.79 15.31 -5.74
CA LEU A 378 5.74 14.54 -5.05
C LEU A 378 6.27 13.22 -4.48
N ILE A 379 7.14 12.51 -5.22
CA ILE A 379 7.77 11.28 -4.76
C ILE A 379 8.66 11.55 -3.54
N ASN A 380 9.47 12.61 -3.56
CA ASN A 380 10.31 12.98 -2.42
C ASN A 380 9.46 13.31 -1.18
N TYR A 381 8.36 14.05 -1.37
CA TYR A 381 7.42 14.40 -0.31
C TYR A 381 6.85 13.17 0.39
N VAL A 382 6.33 12.21 -0.39
CA VAL A 382 5.75 10.97 0.14
C VAL A 382 6.82 10.06 0.71
N GLY A 383 7.97 9.95 0.04
CA GLY A 383 9.08 9.13 0.48
C GLY A 383 9.54 9.53 1.87
N PHE A 384 9.84 10.82 2.08
CA PHE A 384 10.29 11.35 3.36
C PHE A 384 9.30 11.03 4.49
N ILE A 385 8.01 11.34 4.27
CA ILE A 385 6.97 11.15 5.27
C ILE A 385 6.68 9.68 5.55
N ASN A 386 6.70 8.81 4.54
CA ASN A 386 6.58 7.37 4.73
C ASN A 386 7.72 6.83 5.59
N TYR A 387 8.96 7.19 5.27
CA TYR A 387 10.11 6.74 6.06
C TYR A 387 10.04 7.23 7.50
N LEU A 388 9.61 8.48 7.74
CA LEU A 388 9.40 8.99 9.10
C LEU A 388 8.51 8.02 9.91
N PHE A 389 7.37 7.60 9.36
CA PHE A 389 6.46 6.69 10.07
C PHE A 389 6.95 5.23 10.11
N TYR A 390 7.69 4.75 9.11
CA TYR A 390 8.33 3.44 9.16
C TYR A 390 9.38 3.36 10.27
N GLY A 391 10.10 4.46 10.53
CA GLY A 391 11.01 4.54 11.68
C GLY A 391 10.26 4.52 13.00
N VAL A 392 9.15 5.27 13.12
CA VAL A 392 8.34 5.30 14.35
C VAL A 392 7.78 3.92 14.69
N THR A 393 7.27 3.16 13.72
CA THR A 393 6.76 1.80 13.95
C THR A 393 7.86 0.82 14.35
N VAL A 394 9.02 0.84 13.67
CA VAL A 394 10.16 -0.02 13.99
C VAL A 394 10.78 0.35 15.35
N ALA A 395 10.89 1.64 15.66
CA ALA A 395 11.28 2.09 17.01
C ALA A 395 10.26 1.64 18.06
N GLY A 396 8.96 1.71 17.74
CA GLY A 396 7.88 1.19 18.56
C GLY A 396 8.04 -0.29 18.87
N GLN A 397 8.49 -1.11 17.91
CA GLN A 397 8.78 -2.53 18.14
C GLN A 397 9.88 -2.76 19.18
N ILE A 398 10.94 -1.95 19.17
CA ILE A 398 12.00 -2.00 20.18
C ILE A 398 11.45 -1.56 21.55
N VAL A 399 10.70 -0.45 21.59
CA VAL A 399 10.07 0.05 22.83
C VAL A 399 9.13 -0.99 23.43
N LEU A 400 8.34 -1.67 22.60
CA LEU A 400 7.42 -2.72 23.01
C LEU A 400 8.15 -3.92 23.63
N ARG A 401 9.35 -4.26 23.13
CA ARG A 401 10.21 -5.29 23.74
C ARG A 401 10.72 -4.91 25.12
N ILE A 402 11.04 -3.63 25.32
CA ILE A 402 11.57 -3.14 26.60
C ILE A 402 10.44 -2.99 27.63
N LYS A 403 9.30 -2.43 27.22
CA LYS A 403 8.20 -2.09 28.13
C LYS A 403 7.32 -3.29 28.49
N GLN A 404 7.15 -4.24 27.57
CA GLN A 404 6.33 -5.44 27.75
C GLN A 404 7.10 -6.69 27.30
N PRO A 405 8.07 -7.18 28.12
CA PRO A 405 8.90 -8.33 27.75
C PRO A 405 8.10 -9.64 27.69
N ASP A 406 7.13 -9.83 28.58
CA ASP A 406 6.41 -11.10 28.80
C ASP A 406 5.28 -11.36 27.79
N MET A 407 5.03 -10.43 26.86
CA MET A 407 4.02 -10.61 25.84
C MET A 407 4.38 -11.77 24.90
N TYR A 408 3.41 -12.64 24.62
CA TYR A 408 3.59 -13.78 23.72
C TYR A 408 3.89 -13.30 22.29
N ARG A 409 5.08 -13.63 21.78
CA ARG A 409 5.55 -13.29 20.43
C ARG A 409 5.81 -14.56 19.63
N PRO A 410 4.90 -14.95 18.72
CA PRO A 410 5.04 -16.15 17.88
C PRO A 410 6.25 -16.07 16.94
N ILE A 411 6.55 -14.86 16.43
CA ILE A 411 7.71 -14.58 15.59
C ILE A 411 8.61 -13.63 16.38
N LYS A 412 9.89 -13.95 16.48
CA LYS A 412 10.88 -13.11 17.16
C LYS A 412 12.08 -12.89 16.26
N VAL A 413 12.23 -11.67 15.77
CA VAL A 413 13.38 -11.26 14.95
C VAL A 413 14.56 -10.87 15.86
N SER A 414 15.80 -11.11 15.46
CA SER A 414 16.95 -10.63 16.24
C SER A 414 16.91 -9.10 16.37
N LEU A 415 17.29 -8.55 17.54
CA LEU A 415 17.28 -7.11 17.80
C LEU A 415 18.27 -6.33 16.91
N VAL A 416 19.24 -7.03 16.31
CA VAL A 416 20.22 -6.45 15.38
C VAL A 416 19.53 -5.86 14.14
N TRP A 417 18.50 -6.53 13.62
CA TRP A 417 17.79 -6.12 12.40
C TRP A 417 17.05 -4.77 12.51
N PRO A 418 16.19 -4.52 13.52
CA PRO A 418 15.54 -3.23 13.67
C PRO A 418 16.54 -2.10 13.97
N VAL A 419 17.66 -2.39 14.66
CA VAL A 419 18.72 -1.39 14.89
C VAL A 419 19.41 -0.98 13.59
N ILE A 420 19.75 -1.94 12.72
CA ILE A 420 20.30 -1.63 11.38
C ILE A 420 19.32 -0.77 10.57
N TYR A 421 18.02 -1.11 10.61
CA TYR A 421 17.00 -0.33 9.91
C TYR A 421 16.91 1.11 10.44
N LEU A 422 16.94 1.30 11.77
CA LEU A 422 16.89 2.63 12.38
C LEU A 422 18.14 3.47 12.10
N LEU A 423 19.32 2.85 12.02
CA LEU A 423 20.55 3.55 11.63
C LEU A 423 20.45 4.07 10.18
N PHE A 424 20.01 3.22 9.26
CA PHE A 424 19.78 3.61 7.86
C PHE A 424 18.69 4.70 7.75
N TRP A 425 17.61 4.55 8.51
CA TRP A 425 16.50 5.51 8.58
C TRP A 425 16.96 6.89 9.06
N ALA A 426 17.74 6.95 10.14
CA ALA A 426 18.24 8.21 10.69
C ALA A 426 19.17 8.91 9.69
N PHE A 427 20.08 8.16 9.06
CA PHE A 427 20.93 8.65 7.99
C PHE A 427 20.07 9.26 6.86
N LEU A 428 19.12 8.48 6.33
CA LEU A 428 18.30 8.91 5.20
C LEU A 428 17.48 10.17 5.50
N LEU A 429 16.82 10.26 6.66
CA LEU A 429 16.05 11.44 7.04
C LEU A 429 16.90 12.71 7.16
N ILE A 430 18.06 12.62 7.82
CA ILE A 430 18.93 13.78 8.07
C ILE A 430 19.44 14.33 6.74
N PHE A 431 19.92 13.46 5.85
CA PHE A 431 20.43 13.87 4.55
C PHE A 431 19.32 14.35 3.61
N SER A 432 18.11 13.77 3.69
CA SER A 432 16.96 14.25 2.90
C SER A 432 16.50 15.65 3.34
N LEU A 433 16.49 15.93 4.64
CA LEU A 433 16.21 17.27 5.18
C LEU A 433 17.28 18.30 4.78
N TYR A 434 18.54 17.88 4.69
CA TYR A 434 19.62 18.74 4.24
C TYR A 434 19.50 19.07 2.74
N SER A 435 19.16 18.09 1.91
CA SER A 435 19.05 18.29 0.46
C SER A 435 17.81 19.06 0.02
N GLU A 436 16.64 18.71 0.55
CA GLU A 436 15.37 19.35 0.18
C GLU A 436 14.59 19.83 1.42
N PRO A 437 15.07 20.88 2.11
CA PRO A 437 14.48 21.34 3.36
C PRO A 437 13.06 21.86 3.19
N VAL A 438 12.74 22.47 2.04
CA VAL A 438 11.41 23.02 1.77
C VAL A 438 10.38 21.90 1.63
N VAL A 439 10.68 20.88 0.82
CA VAL A 439 9.78 19.75 0.56
C VAL A 439 9.54 18.96 1.85
N CYS A 440 10.61 18.62 2.56
CA CYS A 440 10.52 17.89 3.82
C CYS A 440 9.83 18.72 4.92
N GLY A 441 10.11 20.02 4.98
CA GLY A 441 9.55 20.96 5.94
C GLY A 441 8.03 21.13 5.80
N ILE A 442 7.51 21.20 4.57
CA ILE A 442 6.06 21.22 4.32
C ILE A 442 5.41 19.94 4.85
N GLY A 443 6.05 18.78 4.65
CA GLY A 443 5.53 17.50 5.14
C GLY A 443 5.41 17.44 6.65
N LEU A 444 6.44 17.92 7.35
CA LEU A 444 6.43 18.08 8.80
C LEU A 444 5.37 19.09 9.26
N ALA A 445 5.19 20.20 8.53
CA ALA A 445 4.17 21.19 8.85
C ALA A 445 2.75 20.58 8.78
N ILE A 446 2.43 19.81 7.73
CA ILE A 446 1.13 19.11 7.62
C ILE A 446 0.96 18.06 8.74
N MET A 447 2.04 17.43 9.18
CA MET A 447 1.96 16.53 10.34
C MET A 447 1.62 17.32 11.61
N MET A 448 2.26 18.46 11.83
CA MET A 448 2.02 19.30 12.99
C MET A 448 0.62 19.93 12.99
N THR A 449 -0.01 20.18 11.84
CA THR A 449 -1.43 20.61 11.80
C THR A 449 -2.40 19.54 12.29
N GLY A 450 -1.99 18.27 12.32
CA GLY A 450 -2.78 17.19 12.93
C GLY A 450 -2.91 17.33 14.46
N VAL A 451 -1.96 17.97 15.14
CA VAL A 451 -1.98 18.16 16.60
C VAL A 451 -3.17 19.02 17.06
N PRO A 452 -3.37 20.27 16.56
CA PRO A 452 -4.51 21.08 16.97
C PRO A 452 -5.85 20.44 16.57
N VAL A 453 -5.90 19.76 15.42
CA VAL A 453 -7.12 19.06 14.96
C VAL A 453 -7.44 17.88 15.89
N TYR A 454 -6.45 17.16 16.40
CA TYR A 454 -6.66 16.09 17.38
C TYR A 454 -7.26 16.63 18.68
N PHE A 455 -6.72 17.72 19.22
CA PHE A 455 -7.25 18.32 20.45
C PHE A 455 -8.68 18.86 20.26
N LEU A 456 -8.96 19.47 19.11
CA LEU A 456 -10.30 20.00 18.79
C LEU A 456 -11.32 18.89 18.47
N GLY A 457 -10.87 17.81 17.82
CA GLY A 457 -11.73 16.73 17.34
C GLY A 457 -11.99 15.64 18.37
N VAL A 458 -10.94 15.14 19.03
CA VAL A 458 -10.97 13.94 19.87
C VAL A 458 -10.94 14.29 21.36
N TYR A 459 -10.06 15.20 21.79
CA TYR A 459 -9.91 15.55 23.20
C TYR A 459 -11.00 16.49 23.73
N TRP A 460 -11.64 17.25 22.84
CA TRP A 460 -12.73 18.15 23.22
C TRP A 460 -14.03 17.37 23.44
N GLU A 461 -14.27 16.96 24.68
CA GLU A 461 -15.50 16.24 25.08
C GLU A 461 -16.74 17.16 25.12
N ASN A 462 -16.58 18.40 25.60
CA ASN A 462 -17.69 19.36 25.75
C ASN A 462 -17.90 20.22 24.50
N LYS A 463 -18.25 19.61 23.37
CA LYS A 463 -18.54 20.34 22.13
C LYS A 463 -19.83 21.15 22.28
N PRO A 464 -19.88 22.39 21.75
CA PRO A 464 -21.11 23.17 21.76
C PRO A 464 -22.20 22.47 20.94
N GLN A 465 -23.42 22.40 21.47
CA GLN A 465 -24.55 21.70 20.84
C GLN A 465 -24.79 22.12 19.38
N CYS A 466 -24.52 23.38 19.04
CA CYS A 466 -24.60 23.91 17.67
C CYS A 466 -23.68 23.15 16.69
N PHE A 467 -22.49 22.78 17.12
CA PHE A 467 -21.51 22.05 16.32
C PHE A 467 -21.98 20.62 16.06
N ASP A 468 -22.43 19.91 17.09
CA ASP A 468 -22.94 18.54 16.95
C ASP A 468 -24.21 18.48 16.09
N ILE A 469 -25.12 19.46 16.22
CA ILE A 469 -26.30 19.60 15.35
C ILE A 469 -25.87 19.82 13.89
N THR A 470 -24.85 20.65 13.65
CA THR A 470 -24.36 20.93 12.29
C THR A 470 -23.71 19.69 11.66
N ILE A 471 -22.86 18.98 12.40
CA ILE A 471 -22.27 17.71 11.94
C ILE A 471 -23.35 16.67 11.70
N GLY A 472 -24.35 16.57 12.59
CA GLY A 472 -25.48 15.66 12.44
C GLY A 472 -26.28 15.94 11.17
N LYS A 473 -26.60 17.21 10.90
CA LYS A 473 -27.28 17.63 9.66
C LYS A 473 -26.45 17.33 8.42
N MET A 474 -25.15 17.63 8.44
CA MET A 474 -24.24 17.34 7.32
C MET A 474 -24.14 15.84 7.06
N THR A 475 -24.04 15.03 8.12
CA THR A 475 -24.00 13.57 8.04
C THR A 475 -25.30 13.03 7.46
N HIS A 476 -26.46 13.50 7.93
CA HIS A 476 -27.77 13.08 7.41
C HIS A 476 -27.98 13.47 5.95
N LEU A 477 -27.56 14.69 5.56
CA LEU A 477 -27.60 15.14 4.17
C LEU A 477 -26.76 14.20 3.28
N CYS A 478 -25.54 13.88 3.71
CA CYS A 478 -24.65 13.02 2.95
C CYS A 478 -25.14 11.56 2.89
N GLN A 479 -25.75 11.06 3.98
CA GLN A 479 -26.44 9.77 4.01
C GLN A 479 -27.58 9.69 2.99
N MET A 480 -28.42 10.73 2.92
CA MET A 480 -29.49 10.81 1.94
C MET A 480 -28.96 10.89 0.50
N LEU A 481 -28.00 11.78 0.24
CA LEU A 481 -27.44 11.99 -1.10
C LEU A 481 -26.75 10.72 -1.64
N CYS A 482 -26.00 10.01 -0.79
CA CYS A 482 -25.22 8.85 -1.20
C CYS A 482 -25.93 7.51 -0.93
N SER A 483 -27.09 7.50 -0.26
CA SER A 483 -27.78 6.27 0.19
C SER A 483 -26.83 5.31 0.94
N VAL A 484 -26.13 5.87 1.93
CA VAL A 484 -25.11 5.15 2.74
C VAL A 484 -25.57 4.97 4.18
N VAL A 485 -25.21 3.84 4.76
CA VAL A 485 -25.55 3.43 6.14
C VAL A 485 -24.28 2.97 6.83
N TYR A 486 -24.23 3.11 8.15
CA TYR A 486 -23.12 2.60 8.93
C TYR A 486 -23.21 1.07 9.02
N PRO A 487 -22.12 0.32 8.77
CA PRO A 487 -22.18 -1.14 8.77
C PRO A 487 -22.54 -1.68 10.16
N ASP A 488 -23.41 -2.69 10.18
CA ASP A 488 -23.79 -3.40 11.40
C ASP A 488 -22.64 -4.34 11.80
N MET A 489 -21.90 -3.95 12.82
CA MET A 489 -20.81 -4.75 13.37
C MET A 489 -21.45 -5.66 14.40
N GLY A 490 -21.98 -6.81 13.95
CA GLY A 490 -22.82 -7.70 14.76
C GLY A 490 -22.43 -7.76 16.24
N GLU A 491 -23.22 -7.10 17.08
CA GLU A 491 -23.23 -7.31 18.52
C GLU A 491 -23.87 -8.67 18.81
N ASN A 492 -23.08 -9.74 18.65
CA ASN A 492 -23.37 -11.02 19.29
C ASN A 492 -22.48 -11.16 20.52
N LEU A 493 -22.78 -10.37 21.56
CA LEU A 493 -22.45 -10.66 22.95
C LEU A 493 -23.51 -10.03 23.85
N GLU A 494 -24.45 -10.89 24.25
CA GLU A 494 -25.28 -10.79 25.46
C GLU A 494 -26.11 -9.52 25.68
N SER A 495 -27.28 -9.47 25.04
CA SER A 495 -28.45 -8.76 25.60
C SER A 495 -29.78 -9.47 25.32
N HIS A 496 -29.80 -10.80 25.51
CA HIS A 496 -31.06 -11.50 25.79
C HIS A 496 -31.23 -11.68 27.31
N GLY A 497 -31.56 -10.58 27.99
CA GLY A 497 -32.28 -10.67 29.26
C GLY A 497 -33.75 -10.98 28.96
N PRO A 498 -34.39 -11.98 29.62
CA PRO A 498 -35.76 -12.33 29.31
C PRO A 498 -36.71 -11.21 29.74
N GLU A 499 -37.51 -10.73 28.79
CA GLU A 499 -38.71 -9.94 29.04
C GLU A 499 -39.61 -10.65 30.07
N ARG A 500 -39.77 -10.08 31.27
CA ARG A 500 -40.92 -10.38 32.13
C ARG A 500 -42.05 -9.43 31.77
N LYS A 501 -43.05 -9.94 31.05
CA LYS A 501 -44.36 -9.30 30.89
C LYS A 501 -45.16 -9.34 32.20
N ASN A 502 -45.84 -8.22 32.42
CA ASN A 502 -46.82 -7.86 33.45
C ASN A 502 -47.70 -8.97 34.07
N GLY A 503 -48.01 -8.77 35.35
CA GLY A 503 -49.20 -9.29 36.00
C GLY A 503 -49.31 -8.76 37.43
N GLY A 504 -50.12 -7.71 37.65
CA GLY A 504 -50.32 -7.12 38.96
C GLY A 504 -51.11 -8.02 39.93
N ARG A 505 -50.83 -7.87 41.23
CA ARG A 505 -51.80 -8.01 42.31
C ARG A 505 -51.25 -7.39 43.59
N GLU A 506 -52.08 -6.56 44.19
CA GLU A 506 -52.01 -6.07 45.57
C GLU A 506 -51.78 -7.24 46.54
N ASP A 507 -50.92 -7.09 47.54
CA ASP A 507 -51.36 -7.25 48.92
C ASP A 507 -50.36 -6.77 49.97
N GLN A 508 -50.91 -6.50 51.15
CA GLN A 508 -50.34 -5.81 52.30
C GLN A 508 -49.28 -6.62 53.09
N ARG A 509 -48.59 -5.88 53.99
CA ARG A 509 -48.09 -6.23 55.35
C ARG A 509 -46.57 -6.51 55.58
N GLN A 510 -46.04 -5.67 56.47
CA GLN A 510 -45.21 -5.94 57.66
C GLN A 510 -43.79 -6.54 57.52
N ASN A 511 -42.78 -5.69 57.77
CA ASN A 511 -41.76 -5.69 58.86
C ASN A 511 -41.01 -7.01 59.27
N PRO A 512 -39.89 -6.96 60.03
CA PRO A 512 -38.54 -7.35 59.60
C PRO A 512 -37.90 -8.50 60.45
N GLN A 513 -36.76 -9.09 60.02
CA GLN A 513 -35.72 -9.78 60.84
C GLN A 513 -34.68 -10.45 59.89
N MET A 514 -33.37 -10.18 59.96
CA MET A 514 -32.30 -10.61 60.90
C MET A 514 -31.88 -12.11 60.77
N ALA A 515 -30.56 -12.36 60.74
CA ALA A 515 -29.81 -13.64 60.79
C ALA A 515 -29.75 -14.45 59.48
N ASN A 516 -28.61 -14.95 58.97
CA ASN A 516 -27.29 -15.26 59.53
C ASN A 516 -26.13 -14.85 58.60
#